data_AF-O66278-F1
#
_entry.id   AF-O66278-F1
#
_cell.length_a   1.000
_cell.length_b   1.000
_cell.length_c   1.000
_cell.angle_alpha   90.00
_cell.angle_beta   90.00
_cell.angle_gamma   90.00
#
_symmetry.space_group_name_H-M   'P 1'
#
loop_
_entity.id
_entity.type
_entity.pdbx_description
1 polymer ?
#
loop_
_entity_poly.entity_id
_entity_poly.type
_entity_poly.pdbx_seq_one_letter_code
_entity_poly.pdbx_strand_id
1 'polypeptide(L)'
;FYVGFFGVTTAISALLGTALIFAAAAQGPTLNPWLISINPPSIEAGLAFAPLSEGGYWQVITACAVVAFSSWVLRQAEISRKLGMSYHVPIAFGVAVFAYVTLNVIRPLWMGAWGNGFPYGIWTHLDWVSNVGYAFGNFHYNPVHMLAITFFFTNCLALALHGGLVLSAVNPTGGTDVKTPEYEDTYFRDFIGYSVGTLGIHRVGLFLALNAGFWSAICIVISGTLYVGSWIEFWDFWKKIPIWS
;
A
#
# COMPACT_ATOMS: atom_id res chain seq x y z
N PHE A 1 6.58 11.12 23.15
CA PHE A 1 6.96 10.48 21.87
C PHE A 1 8.46 10.58 21.68
N TYR A 2 9.15 9.50 21.28
CA TYR A 2 10.57 9.61 20.87
C TYR A 2 10.69 10.58 19.70
N VAL A 3 11.62 11.53 19.78
CA VAL A 3 11.81 12.58 18.77
C VAL A 3 12.81 12.10 17.72
N GLY A 4 14.12 12.23 17.99
CA GLY A 4 15.18 11.94 17.02
C GLY A 4 15.20 12.96 15.86
N PHE A 5 16.24 12.92 15.04
CA PHE A 5 16.32 13.78 13.85
C PHE A 5 15.12 13.55 12.94
N PHE A 6 14.78 12.29 12.70
CA PHE A 6 13.68 11.92 11.82
C PHE A 6 12.29 12.22 12.39
N GLY A 7 12.13 12.36 13.71
CA GLY A 7 10.87 12.86 14.27
C GLY A 7 10.66 14.35 14.00
N VAL A 8 11.73 15.14 14.01
CA VAL A 8 11.67 16.56 13.64
C VAL A 8 11.33 16.71 12.16
N THR A 9 12.01 15.97 11.28
CA THR A 9 11.73 16.05 9.83
C THR A 9 10.34 15.53 9.49
N THR A 10 9.86 14.44 10.11
CA THR A 10 8.46 14.02 9.95
C THR A 10 7.50 15.13 10.39
N ALA A 11 7.72 15.75 11.55
CA ALA A 11 6.83 16.80 12.04
C ALA A 11 6.78 18.00 11.10
N ILE A 12 7.93 18.51 10.64
CA ILE A 12 7.99 19.65 9.72
C ILE A 12 7.27 19.33 8.41
N SER A 13 7.57 18.19 7.79
CA SER A 13 6.98 17.83 6.50
C SER A 13 5.49 17.51 6.60
N ALA A 14 5.06 16.82 7.65
CA ALA A 14 3.65 16.54 7.88
C ALA A 14 2.86 17.83 8.16
N LEU A 15 3.37 18.72 9.02
CA LEU A 15 2.71 19.99 9.33
C LEU A 15 2.61 20.88 8.09
N LEU A 16 3.68 21.00 7.31
CA LEU A 16 3.66 21.78 6.07
C LEU A 16 2.69 21.18 5.05
N GLY A 17 2.75 19.86 4.81
CA GLY A 17 1.83 19.18 3.90
C GLY A 17 0.37 19.35 4.31
N THR A 18 0.06 19.20 5.60
CA THR A 18 -1.29 19.42 6.13
C THR A 18 -1.73 20.89 6.00
N ALA A 19 -0.86 21.86 6.30
CA ALA A 19 -1.18 23.27 6.11
C ALA A 19 -1.49 23.59 4.64
N LEU A 20 -0.75 23.02 3.70
CA LEU A 20 -0.99 23.16 2.27
C LEU A 20 -2.29 22.49 1.81
N ILE A 21 -2.68 21.36 2.42
CA ILE A 21 -4.00 20.76 2.17
C ILE A 21 -5.11 21.74 2.56
N PHE A 22 -5.02 22.36 3.74
CA PHE A 22 -6.02 23.34 4.17
C PHE A 22 -6.01 24.62 3.31
N ALA A 23 -4.83 25.09 2.91
CA ALA A 23 -4.71 26.25 2.03
C ALA A 23 -5.33 25.98 0.64
N ALA A 24 -5.07 24.81 0.06
CA ALA A 24 -5.66 24.39 -1.20
C ALA A 24 -7.17 24.22 -1.09
N ALA A 25 -7.66 23.60 -0.01
CA ALA A 25 -9.09 23.43 0.24
C ALA A 25 -9.82 24.77 0.41
N ALA A 26 -9.21 25.74 1.10
CA ALA A 26 -9.78 27.08 1.28
C ALA A 26 -9.87 27.89 -0.02
N GLN A 27 -9.01 27.61 -1.01
CA GLN A 27 -9.08 28.18 -2.35
C GLN A 27 -9.98 27.38 -3.30
N GLY A 28 -10.37 26.17 -2.88
CA GLY A 28 -11.25 25.28 -3.63
C GLY A 28 -12.73 25.67 -3.51
N PRO A 29 -13.61 24.94 -4.23
CA PRO A 29 -15.03 25.25 -4.27
C PRO A 29 -15.81 24.87 -3.00
N THR A 30 -15.17 24.16 -2.05
CA THR A 30 -15.84 23.61 -0.87
C THR A 30 -14.89 23.29 0.26
N LEU A 31 -15.39 23.37 1.49
CA LEU A 31 -14.73 22.89 2.71
C LEU A 31 -15.34 21.59 3.23
N ASN A 32 -16.30 21.00 2.50
CA ASN A 32 -16.86 19.69 2.85
C ASN A 32 -15.75 18.63 2.69
N PRO A 33 -15.34 17.92 3.77
CA PRO A 33 -14.20 17.00 3.72
C PRO A 33 -14.38 15.86 2.70
N TRP A 34 -15.61 15.49 2.40
CA TRP A 34 -15.92 14.46 1.40
C TRP A 34 -15.66 14.94 -0.04
N LEU A 35 -15.75 16.25 -0.29
CA LEU A 35 -15.70 16.84 -1.63
C LEU A 35 -14.39 17.58 -1.91
N ILE A 36 -13.53 17.78 -0.91
CA ILE A 36 -12.19 18.35 -1.11
C ILE A 36 -11.39 17.41 -2.03
N SER A 37 -10.80 17.99 -3.08
CA SER A 37 -9.86 17.30 -3.96
C SER A 37 -8.71 18.22 -4.33
N ILE A 38 -7.49 17.74 -4.12
CA ILE A 38 -6.28 18.40 -4.57
C ILE A 38 -5.71 17.57 -5.72
N ASN A 39 -5.90 18.06 -6.94
CA ASN A 39 -5.58 17.32 -8.15
C ASN A 39 -4.12 17.56 -8.58
N PRO A 40 -3.46 16.58 -9.21
CA PRO A 40 -2.16 16.80 -9.86
C PRO A 40 -2.30 17.81 -11.02
N PRO A 41 -1.16 18.32 -11.54
CA PRO A 41 -1.15 19.11 -12.76
C PRO A 41 -1.76 18.35 -13.95
N SER A 42 -2.15 19.08 -14.99
CA SER A 42 -2.64 18.45 -16.22
C SER A 42 -1.56 17.59 -16.88
N ILE A 43 -1.96 16.63 -17.74
CA ILE A 43 -1.01 15.75 -18.43
C ILE A 43 -0.11 16.55 -19.38
N GLU A 44 -0.63 17.62 -19.98
CA GLU A 44 0.09 18.50 -20.91
C GLU A 44 1.25 19.25 -20.25
N ALA A 45 1.17 19.47 -18.93
CA ALA A 45 2.26 20.06 -18.15
C ALA A 45 3.46 19.11 -17.99
N GLY A 46 3.32 17.84 -18.37
CA GLY A 46 4.39 16.85 -18.29
C GLY A 46 4.96 16.74 -16.86
N LEU A 47 6.29 16.78 -16.76
CA LEU A 47 7.01 16.72 -15.48
C LEU A 47 7.40 18.11 -14.93
N ALA A 48 6.86 19.20 -15.49
CA ALA A 48 7.17 20.55 -15.06
C ALA A 48 6.58 20.88 -13.69
N PHE A 49 7.15 21.88 -13.01
CA PHE A 49 6.51 22.52 -11.87
C PHE A 49 5.31 23.34 -12.36
N ALA A 50 4.17 23.17 -11.72
CA ALA A 50 2.94 23.89 -12.05
C ALA A 50 2.66 25.04 -11.06
N PRO A 51 1.92 26.09 -11.48
CA PRO A 51 1.37 27.06 -10.54
C PRO A 51 0.59 26.39 -9.40
N LEU A 52 0.60 26.97 -8.21
CA LEU A 52 -0.01 26.34 -7.01
C LEU A 52 -1.48 25.93 -7.25
N SER A 53 -2.28 26.82 -7.83
CA SER A 53 -3.70 26.59 -8.15
C SER A 53 -3.94 25.58 -9.28
N GLU A 54 -2.91 25.22 -10.04
CA GLU A 54 -2.99 24.36 -11.23
C GLU A 54 -2.24 23.03 -11.02
N GLY A 55 -2.25 22.53 -9.79
CA GLY A 55 -1.60 21.27 -9.40
C GLY A 55 -0.26 21.43 -8.69
N GLY A 56 0.26 22.65 -8.54
CA GLY A 56 1.45 22.92 -7.74
C GLY A 56 1.27 22.57 -6.26
N TYR A 57 0.07 22.78 -5.68
CA TYR A 57 -0.23 22.29 -4.33
C TYR A 57 -0.03 20.77 -4.21
N TRP A 58 -0.55 20.01 -5.18
CA TRP A 58 -0.38 18.57 -5.21
C TRP A 58 1.10 18.20 -5.22
N GLN A 59 1.92 18.84 -6.08
CA GLN A 59 3.36 18.54 -6.18
C GLN A 59 4.09 18.74 -4.85
N VAL A 60 3.84 19.86 -4.17
CA VAL A 60 4.50 20.17 -2.89
C VAL A 60 3.98 19.26 -1.78
N ILE A 61 2.67 18.94 -1.76
CA ILE A 61 2.09 18.00 -0.79
C ILE A 61 2.66 16.59 -1.01
N THR A 62 2.82 16.13 -2.25
CA THR A 62 3.48 14.86 -2.59
C THR A 62 4.90 14.83 -2.03
N ALA A 63 5.68 15.88 -2.26
CA ALA A 63 7.05 15.96 -1.75
C ALA A 63 7.08 15.93 -0.21
N CYS A 64 6.18 16.66 0.45
CA CYS A 64 6.03 16.63 1.90
C CYS A 64 5.67 15.24 2.41
N ALA A 65 4.73 14.55 1.76
CA ALA A 65 4.32 13.20 2.13
C ALA A 65 5.47 12.19 1.99
N VAL A 66 6.22 12.22 0.89
CA VAL A 66 7.40 11.35 0.69
C VAL A 66 8.41 11.56 1.82
N VAL A 67 8.77 12.81 2.13
CA VAL A 67 9.73 13.12 3.20
C VAL A 67 9.18 12.69 4.57
N ALA A 68 7.91 12.94 4.86
CA ALA A 68 7.27 12.56 6.11
C ALA A 68 7.28 11.04 6.31
N PHE A 69 6.90 10.28 5.28
CA PHE A 69 6.84 8.82 5.31
C PHE A 69 8.23 8.18 5.40
N SER A 70 9.20 8.63 4.59
CA SER A 70 10.58 8.16 4.66
C SER A 70 11.23 8.49 6.01
N SER A 71 10.98 9.69 6.54
CA SER A 71 11.42 10.05 7.89
C SER A 71 10.77 9.16 8.95
N TRP A 72 9.49 8.80 8.78
CA TRP A 72 8.82 7.90 9.73
C TRP A 72 9.38 6.48 9.71
N VAL A 73 9.80 5.96 8.55
CA VAL A 73 10.56 4.70 8.44
C VAL A 73 11.86 4.80 9.24
N LEU A 74 12.65 5.85 9.03
CA LEU A 74 13.95 6.01 9.67
C LEU A 74 13.85 6.29 11.17
N ARG A 75 12.81 7.01 11.61
CA ARG A 75 12.48 7.18 13.03
C ARG A 75 12.19 5.84 13.70
N GLN A 76 11.43 4.95 13.05
CA GLN A 76 11.17 3.61 13.57
C GLN A 76 12.48 2.79 13.66
N ALA A 77 13.39 2.94 12.69
CA ALA A 77 14.70 2.30 12.76
C ALA A 77 15.56 2.80 13.93
N GLU A 78 15.56 4.10 14.23
CA GLU A 78 16.23 4.63 15.43
C GLU A 78 15.65 4.06 16.72
N ILE A 79 14.32 3.91 16.80
CA ILE A 79 13.63 3.30 17.95
C ILE A 79 14.05 1.83 18.09
N SER A 80 14.02 1.06 16.99
CA SER A 80 14.47 -0.35 16.99
C SER A 80 15.90 -0.47 17.52
N ARG A 81 16.84 0.36 17.04
CA ARG A 81 18.23 0.38 17.53
C ARG A 81 18.31 0.65 19.02
N LYS A 82 17.59 1.67 19.50
CA LYS A 82 17.64 2.08 20.90
C LYS A 82 17.10 1.00 21.84
N LEU A 83 16.11 0.22 21.38
CA LEU A 83 15.51 -0.87 22.15
C LEU A 83 16.21 -2.23 21.95
N GLY A 84 17.29 -2.29 21.15
CA GLY A 84 17.96 -3.56 20.82
C GLY A 84 17.08 -4.52 19.98
N MET A 85 16.07 -3.99 19.30
CA MET A 85 15.16 -4.74 18.43
C MET A 85 15.68 -4.80 17.00
N SER A 86 15.18 -5.76 16.23
CA SER A 86 15.40 -5.86 14.79
C SER A 86 14.57 -4.83 14.00
N TYR A 87 14.86 -4.71 12.70
CA TYR A 87 14.25 -3.72 11.80
C TYR A 87 13.02 -4.21 11.02
N HIS A 88 12.40 -5.32 11.42
CA HIS A 88 11.26 -5.88 10.67
C HIS A 88 10.12 -4.87 10.49
N VAL A 89 9.80 -4.08 11.53
CA VAL A 89 8.71 -3.09 11.49
C VAL A 89 9.01 -1.93 10.53
N PRO A 90 10.16 -1.20 10.61
CA PRO A 90 10.46 -0.15 9.64
C PRO A 90 10.61 -0.68 8.21
N ILE A 91 11.15 -1.89 8.01
CA ILE A 91 11.21 -2.52 6.68
C ILE A 91 9.80 -2.78 6.15
N ALA A 92 8.90 -3.30 6.99
CA ALA A 92 7.53 -3.58 6.59
C ALA A 92 6.78 -2.31 6.20
N PHE A 93 6.89 -1.25 7.00
CA PHE A 93 6.30 0.05 6.67
C PHE A 93 6.91 0.64 5.39
N GLY A 94 8.19 0.40 5.13
CA GLY A 94 8.87 0.79 3.89
C GLY A 94 8.21 0.27 2.62
N VAL A 95 7.58 -0.91 2.65
CA VAL A 95 6.82 -1.44 1.49
C VAL A 95 5.56 -0.62 1.22
N ALA A 96 4.87 -0.13 2.25
CA ALA A 96 3.73 0.77 2.08
C ALA A 96 4.16 2.13 1.49
N VAL A 97 5.30 2.67 1.97
CA VAL A 97 5.89 3.89 1.41
C VAL A 97 6.26 3.69 -0.06
N PHE A 98 6.86 2.55 -0.40
CA PHE A 98 7.17 2.18 -1.78
C PHE A 98 5.92 2.15 -2.67
N ALA A 99 4.80 1.58 -2.20
CA ALA A 99 3.55 1.57 -2.97
C ALA A 99 3.02 2.99 -3.24
N TYR A 100 3.01 3.88 -2.24
CA TYR A 100 2.60 5.28 -2.41
C TYR A 100 3.51 6.03 -3.39
N VAL A 101 4.84 5.89 -3.23
CA VAL A 101 5.84 6.49 -4.12
C VAL A 101 5.70 5.95 -5.53
N THR A 102 5.34 4.67 -5.69
CA THR A 102 5.13 4.08 -7.01
C THR A 102 3.99 4.77 -7.76
N LEU A 103 2.86 5.00 -7.08
CA LEU A 103 1.68 5.62 -7.66
C LEU A 103 1.87 7.10 -8.01
N ASN A 104 2.53 7.87 -7.16
CA ASN A 104 2.60 9.33 -7.29
C ASN A 104 3.94 9.85 -7.85
N VAL A 105 4.97 9.00 -7.89
CA VAL A 105 6.30 9.41 -8.34
C VAL A 105 6.80 8.51 -9.46
N ILE A 106 7.00 7.21 -9.21
CA ILE A 106 7.67 6.32 -10.19
C ILE A 106 6.83 6.17 -11.46
N ARG A 107 5.55 5.79 -11.33
CA ARG A 107 4.66 5.62 -12.50
C ARG A 107 4.46 6.94 -13.26
N PRO A 108 4.17 8.09 -12.61
CA PRO A 108 4.11 9.37 -13.30
C PRO A 108 5.39 9.77 -14.03
N LEU A 109 6.57 9.52 -13.43
CA LEU A 109 7.87 9.73 -14.08
C LEU A 109 8.02 8.85 -15.33
N TRP A 110 7.67 7.56 -15.24
CA TRP A 110 7.77 6.62 -16.36
C TRP A 110 6.76 6.90 -17.47
N MET A 111 5.61 7.50 -17.13
CA MET A 111 4.60 7.96 -18.08
C MET A 111 4.82 9.40 -18.58
N GLY A 112 5.86 10.09 -18.10
CA GLY A 112 6.25 11.41 -18.57
C GLY A 112 5.37 12.57 -18.09
N ALA A 113 4.45 12.37 -17.14
CA ALA A 113 3.62 13.44 -16.60
C ALA A 113 3.13 13.21 -15.17
N TRP A 114 3.20 14.26 -14.33
CA TRP A 114 2.70 14.23 -12.94
C TRP A 114 1.19 14.00 -12.85
N GLY A 115 0.44 14.41 -13.89
CA GLY A 115 -1.00 14.20 -14.00
C GLY A 115 -1.44 12.73 -13.98
N ASN A 116 -0.50 11.78 -14.09
CA ASN A 116 -0.77 10.35 -13.92
C ASN A 116 -0.85 9.90 -12.45
N GLY A 117 -0.48 10.76 -11.49
CA GLY A 117 -0.65 10.53 -10.06
C GLY A 117 -2.12 10.63 -9.63
N PHE A 118 -2.47 10.10 -8.46
CA PHE A 118 -3.86 10.17 -8.00
C PHE A 118 -4.14 11.48 -7.24
N PRO A 119 -5.37 12.01 -7.30
CA PRO A 119 -5.74 13.22 -6.58
C PRO A 119 -5.92 12.97 -5.08
N TYR A 120 -5.59 13.96 -4.25
CA TYR A 120 -5.78 13.88 -2.80
C TYR A 120 -7.20 14.34 -2.43
N GLY A 121 -8.13 13.39 -2.46
CA GLY A 121 -9.52 13.58 -2.03
C GLY A 121 -10.19 12.24 -1.70
N ILE A 122 -11.15 12.27 -0.77
CA ILE A 122 -11.76 11.04 -0.25
C ILE A 122 -12.48 10.26 -1.36
N TRP A 123 -13.26 10.93 -2.21
CA TRP A 123 -13.94 10.28 -3.33
C TRP A 123 -13.14 10.30 -4.62
N THR A 124 -12.44 11.39 -4.91
CA THR A 124 -11.75 11.57 -6.20
C THR A 124 -10.58 10.62 -6.40
N HIS A 125 -9.95 10.12 -5.33
CA HIS A 125 -8.95 9.05 -5.48
C HIS A 125 -9.60 7.73 -5.92
N LEU A 126 -10.86 7.45 -5.54
CA LEU A 126 -11.59 6.26 -6.01
C LEU A 126 -12.02 6.42 -7.47
N ASP A 127 -12.41 7.63 -7.89
CA ASP A 127 -12.66 7.93 -9.31
C ASP A 127 -11.40 7.68 -10.14
N TRP A 128 -10.23 8.10 -9.64
CA TRP A 128 -8.94 7.80 -10.28
C TRP A 128 -8.69 6.29 -10.36
N VAL A 129 -8.90 5.54 -9.27
CA VAL A 129 -8.72 4.07 -9.28
C VAL A 129 -9.62 3.41 -10.32
N SER A 130 -10.88 3.81 -10.37
CA SER A 130 -11.87 3.33 -11.34
C SER A 130 -11.43 3.62 -12.78
N ASN A 131 -11.14 4.89 -13.08
CA ASN A 131 -10.78 5.34 -14.42
C ASN A 131 -9.47 4.68 -14.91
N VAL A 132 -8.45 4.59 -14.05
CA VAL A 132 -7.20 3.91 -14.39
C VAL A 132 -7.43 2.42 -14.61
N GLY A 133 -8.29 1.77 -13.81
CA GLY A 133 -8.65 0.38 -14.03
C GLY A 133 -9.29 0.13 -15.40
N TYR A 134 -10.27 0.96 -15.75
CA TYR A 134 -11.00 0.85 -17.02
C TYR A 134 -10.19 1.28 -18.24
N ALA A 135 -9.17 2.14 -18.08
CA ALA A 135 -8.26 2.52 -19.16
C ALA A 135 -7.51 1.34 -19.78
N PHE A 136 -7.38 0.23 -19.05
CA PHE A 136 -6.76 -1.02 -19.53
C PHE A 136 -7.79 -2.15 -19.72
N GLY A 137 -9.04 -1.80 -20.04
CA GLY A 137 -10.14 -2.76 -20.19
C GLY A 137 -10.68 -3.22 -18.84
N ASN A 138 -10.40 -4.47 -18.46
CA ASN A 138 -10.76 -5.00 -17.14
C ASN A 138 -9.50 -5.29 -16.32
N PHE A 139 -9.23 -4.45 -15.33
CA PHE A 139 -8.03 -4.56 -14.49
C PHE A 139 -7.95 -5.83 -13.65
N HIS A 140 -9.06 -6.59 -13.50
CA HIS A 140 -9.01 -7.92 -12.90
C HIS A 140 -8.18 -8.93 -13.70
N TYR A 141 -7.96 -8.69 -15.00
CA TYR A 141 -7.14 -9.56 -15.85
C TYR A 141 -5.65 -9.22 -15.78
N ASN A 142 -5.24 -8.17 -15.07
CA ASN A 142 -3.82 -7.90 -14.84
C ASN A 142 -3.25 -9.05 -13.98
N PRO A 143 -2.30 -9.87 -14.50
CA PRO A 143 -1.81 -11.05 -13.79
C PRO A 143 -1.13 -10.70 -12.46
N VAL A 144 -0.48 -9.54 -12.40
CA VAL A 144 0.21 -9.08 -11.19
C VAL A 144 -0.80 -8.54 -10.17
N HIS A 145 -1.89 -7.94 -10.63
CA HIS A 145 -3.00 -7.54 -9.77
C HIS A 145 -3.71 -8.77 -9.18
N MET A 146 -3.89 -9.85 -9.94
CA MET A 146 -4.40 -11.12 -9.44
C MET A 146 -3.52 -11.66 -8.30
N LEU A 147 -2.19 -11.67 -8.47
CA LEU A 147 -1.24 -12.05 -7.42
C LEU A 147 -1.40 -11.18 -6.16
N ALA A 148 -1.46 -9.86 -6.33
CA ALA A 148 -1.64 -8.92 -5.22
C ALA A 148 -2.94 -9.19 -4.44
N ILE A 149 -4.07 -9.39 -5.14
CA ILE A 149 -5.37 -9.72 -4.53
C ILE A 149 -5.30 -11.05 -3.79
N THR A 150 -4.68 -12.09 -4.37
CA THR A 150 -4.49 -13.37 -3.69
C THR A 150 -3.75 -13.17 -2.36
N PHE A 151 -2.65 -12.40 -2.34
CA PHE A 151 -1.95 -12.10 -1.10
C PHE A 151 -2.80 -11.32 -0.10
N PHE A 152 -3.61 -10.34 -0.53
CA PHE A 152 -4.53 -9.63 0.38
C PHE A 152 -5.54 -10.57 1.02
N PHE A 153 -6.20 -11.41 0.24
CA PHE A 153 -7.20 -12.35 0.74
C PHE A 153 -6.59 -13.41 1.65
N THR A 154 -5.46 -14.00 1.24
CA THR A 154 -4.75 -14.98 2.07
C THR A 154 -4.22 -14.36 3.36
N ASN A 155 -3.73 -13.11 3.33
CA ASN A 155 -3.28 -12.40 4.53
C ASN A 155 -4.43 -12.15 5.51
N CYS A 156 -5.60 -11.73 5.01
CA CYS A 156 -6.79 -11.53 5.84
C CYS A 156 -7.23 -12.83 6.50
N LEU A 157 -7.31 -13.92 5.73
CA LEU A 157 -7.61 -15.25 6.24
C LEU A 157 -6.61 -15.69 7.31
N ALA A 158 -5.31 -15.58 7.03
CA ALA A 158 -4.25 -15.97 7.97
C ALA A 158 -4.29 -15.15 9.26
N LEU A 159 -4.56 -13.84 9.18
CA LEU A 159 -4.70 -12.98 10.35
C LEU A 159 -5.91 -13.39 11.21
N ALA A 160 -7.05 -13.67 10.58
CA ALA A 160 -8.26 -14.13 11.28
C ALA A 160 -8.03 -15.48 11.98
N LEU A 161 -7.40 -16.43 11.29
CA LEU A 161 -7.03 -17.74 11.84
C LEU A 161 -6.04 -17.61 12.99
N HIS A 162 -4.99 -16.79 12.84
CA HIS A 162 -4.00 -16.59 13.88
C HIS A 162 -4.58 -15.93 15.13
N GLY A 163 -5.32 -14.82 14.97
CA GLY A 163 -5.96 -14.14 16.09
C GLY A 163 -6.98 -15.04 16.80
N GLY A 164 -7.78 -15.78 16.03
CA GLY A 164 -8.74 -16.75 16.57
C GLY A 164 -8.07 -17.88 17.36
N LEU A 165 -6.96 -18.42 16.86
CA LEU A 165 -6.18 -19.47 17.53
C LEU A 165 -5.61 -19.02 18.87
N VAL A 166 -4.94 -17.86 18.89
CA VAL A 166 -4.35 -17.34 20.13
C VAL A 166 -5.46 -17.05 21.15
N LEU A 167 -6.56 -16.43 20.72
CA LEU A 167 -7.69 -16.13 21.59
C LEU A 167 -8.37 -17.39 22.12
N SER A 168 -8.51 -18.45 21.33
CA SER A 168 -9.10 -19.71 21.79
C SER A 168 -8.21 -20.44 22.80
N ALA A 169 -6.88 -20.32 22.68
CA ALA A 169 -5.92 -20.89 23.62
C ALA A 169 -5.91 -20.15 24.98
N VAL A 170 -5.96 -18.82 24.97
CA VAL A 170 -5.88 -18.01 26.21
C VAL A 170 -7.25 -17.69 26.85
N ASN A 171 -8.36 -17.93 26.14
CA ASN A 171 -9.73 -17.78 26.66
C ASN A 171 -10.52 -19.10 26.53
N PRO A 172 -10.07 -20.18 27.19
CA PRO A 172 -10.77 -21.46 27.11
C PRO A 172 -12.12 -21.43 27.83
N THR A 173 -13.07 -22.23 27.36
CA THR A 173 -14.40 -22.31 27.98
C THR A 173 -14.42 -23.23 29.20
N GLY A 174 -15.47 -23.12 30.02
CA GLY A 174 -15.74 -24.05 31.12
C GLY A 174 -14.81 -23.93 32.33
N GLY A 175 -14.12 -22.79 32.49
CA GLY A 175 -13.19 -22.57 33.60
C GLY A 175 -11.94 -23.45 33.53
N THR A 176 -11.60 -23.98 32.35
CA THR A 176 -10.39 -24.77 32.15
C THR A 176 -9.16 -23.88 32.04
N ASP A 177 -7.98 -24.44 32.31
CA ASP A 177 -6.72 -23.68 32.25
C ASP A 177 -6.36 -23.23 30.82
N VAL A 178 -5.61 -22.13 30.74
CA VAL A 178 -4.99 -21.61 29.51
C VAL A 178 -4.23 -22.73 28.80
N LYS A 179 -4.43 -22.82 27.48
CA LYS A 179 -3.82 -23.88 26.67
C LYS A 179 -2.36 -23.56 26.33
N THR A 180 -1.60 -24.61 26.03
CA THR A 180 -0.18 -24.51 25.69
C THR A 180 0.03 -24.41 24.17
N PRO A 181 1.22 -24.03 23.69
CA PRO A 181 1.53 -24.05 22.25
C PRO A 181 1.33 -25.42 21.58
N GLU A 182 1.45 -26.53 22.31
CA GLU A 182 1.16 -27.88 21.78
C GLU A 182 -0.32 -28.05 21.41
N TYR A 183 -1.23 -27.39 22.14
CA TYR A 183 -2.64 -27.35 21.78
C TYR A 183 -2.85 -26.59 20.47
N GLU A 184 -2.18 -25.44 20.29
CA GLU A 184 -2.25 -24.64 19.05
C GLU A 184 -1.81 -25.47 17.83
N ASP A 185 -0.69 -26.19 17.97
CA ASP A 185 -0.18 -27.09 16.95
C ASP A 185 -1.12 -28.26 16.67
N THR A 186 -1.67 -28.88 17.72
CA THR A 186 -2.60 -30.02 17.59
C THR A 186 -3.86 -29.59 16.87
N TYR A 187 -4.43 -28.44 17.21
CA TYR A 187 -5.63 -27.92 16.56
C TYR A 187 -5.46 -27.82 15.03
N PHE A 188 -4.36 -27.21 14.56
CA PHE A 188 -4.13 -27.06 13.12
C PHE A 188 -3.75 -28.37 12.42
N ARG A 189 -3.03 -29.27 13.11
CA ARG A 189 -2.77 -30.62 12.60
C ARG A 189 -4.05 -31.44 12.45
N ASP A 190 -4.97 -31.35 13.38
CA ASP A 190 -6.26 -32.03 13.29
C ASP A 190 -7.17 -31.39 12.22
N PHE A 191 -7.12 -30.06 12.09
CA PHE A 191 -8.00 -29.33 11.18
C PHE A 191 -7.58 -29.45 9.70
N ILE A 192 -6.29 -29.25 9.39
CA ILE A 192 -5.78 -29.22 7.99
C ILE A 192 -4.56 -30.13 7.76
N GLY A 193 -4.17 -30.95 8.73
CA GLY A 193 -3.03 -31.86 8.58
C GLY A 193 -1.65 -31.20 8.75
N TYR A 194 -1.57 -29.91 9.08
CA TYR A 194 -0.32 -29.17 9.19
C TYR A 194 -0.42 -27.99 10.16
N SER A 195 0.61 -27.79 10.99
CA SER A 195 0.82 -26.56 11.76
C SER A 195 2.12 -25.89 11.35
N VAL A 196 2.07 -24.59 11.08
CA VAL A 196 3.23 -23.75 10.76
C VAL A 196 4.01 -23.31 12.01
N GLY A 197 3.44 -23.53 13.21
CA GLY A 197 4.03 -23.16 14.49
C GLY A 197 4.05 -21.65 14.76
N THR A 198 4.30 -21.29 16.03
CA THR A 198 4.15 -19.91 16.52
C THR A 198 5.07 -18.90 15.82
N LEU A 199 6.37 -19.18 15.68
CA LEU A 199 7.27 -18.26 14.95
C LEU A 199 6.96 -18.25 13.44
N GLY A 200 6.53 -19.40 12.91
CA GLY A 200 6.20 -19.55 11.51
C GLY A 200 5.03 -18.67 11.09
N ILE A 201 3.94 -18.62 11.86
CA ILE A 201 2.76 -17.83 11.50
C ILE A 201 3.05 -16.33 11.47
N HIS A 202 3.90 -15.80 12.36
CA HIS A 202 4.32 -14.40 12.32
C HIS A 202 5.16 -14.08 11.07
N ARG A 203 6.04 -14.98 10.65
CA ARG A 203 6.84 -14.84 9.42
C ARG A 203 5.97 -14.95 8.17
N VAL A 204 5.03 -15.90 8.15
CA VAL A 204 4.07 -16.06 7.05
C VAL A 204 3.18 -14.82 6.94
N GLY A 205 2.62 -14.32 8.05
CA GLY A 205 1.80 -13.10 8.04
C GLY A 205 2.57 -11.90 7.50
N LEU A 206 3.82 -11.71 7.94
CA LEU A 206 4.69 -10.66 7.39
C LEU A 206 4.92 -10.87 5.89
N PHE A 207 5.30 -12.08 5.46
CA PHE A 207 5.54 -12.39 4.04
C PHE A 207 4.31 -12.10 3.17
N LEU A 208 3.11 -12.54 3.59
CA LEU A 208 1.86 -12.31 2.87
C LEU A 208 1.56 -10.82 2.75
N ALA A 209 1.65 -10.07 3.85
CA ALA A 209 1.38 -8.64 3.87
C ALA A 209 2.38 -7.83 2.98
N LEU A 210 3.67 -8.16 3.04
CA LEU A 210 4.68 -7.48 2.21
C LEU A 210 4.47 -7.78 0.72
N ASN A 211 4.15 -9.02 0.37
CA ASN A 211 3.87 -9.38 -1.02
C ASN A 211 2.60 -8.70 -1.54
N ALA A 212 1.55 -8.57 -0.73
CA ALA A 212 0.36 -7.82 -1.12
C ALA A 212 0.70 -6.39 -1.54
N GLY A 213 1.42 -5.64 -0.68
CA GLY A 213 1.83 -4.26 -1.00
C GLY A 213 2.83 -4.18 -2.17
N PHE A 214 3.80 -5.08 -2.23
CA PHE A 214 4.81 -5.11 -3.29
C PHE A 214 4.17 -5.37 -4.65
N TRP A 215 3.38 -6.43 -4.79
CA TRP A 215 2.75 -6.76 -6.07
C TRP A 215 1.69 -5.75 -6.49
N SER A 216 1.03 -5.04 -5.56
CA SER A 216 0.20 -3.88 -5.89
C SER A 216 0.98 -2.74 -6.53
N ALA A 217 2.20 -2.46 -6.05
CA ALA A 217 3.07 -1.47 -6.67
C ALA A 217 3.50 -1.93 -8.07
N ILE A 218 3.86 -3.20 -8.24
CA ILE A 218 4.28 -3.73 -9.54
C ILE A 218 3.10 -3.75 -10.53
N CYS A 219 1.89 -4.15 -10.14
CA CYS A 219 0.78 -4.26 -11.09
C CYS A 219 0.40 -2.92 -11.71
N ILE A 220 0.50 -1.83 -10.94
CA ILE A 220 0.16 -0.50 -11.42
C ILE A 220 1.30 0.16 -12.20
N VAL A 221 2.56 -0.04 -11.78
CA VAL A 221 3.70 0.60 -12.45
C VAL A 221 3.85 0.10 -13.88
N ILE A 222 3.62 -1.20 -14.13
CA ILE A 222 3.73 -1.79 -15.47
C ILE A 222 2.56 -1.39 -16.40
N SER A 223 1.41 -1.01 -15.82
CA SER A 223 0.20 -0.62 -16.55
C SER A 223 0.34 0.79 -17.14
N GLY A 224 0.54 0.86 -18.45
CA GLY A 224 0.78 2.10 -19.19
C GLY A 224 2.26 2.44 -19.37
N THR A 225 3.17 1.55 -18.94
CA THR A 225 4.62 1.72 -19.15
C THR A 225 5.19 0.52 -19.91
N LEU A 226 5.25 -0.66 -19.28
CA LEU A 226 5.75 -1.89 -19.89
C LEU A 226 4.67 -2.63 -20.67
N TYR A 227 3.41 -2.50 -20.26
CA TYR A 227 2.27 -3.03 -21.00
C TYR A 227 1.32 -1.89 -21.36
N VAL A 228 1.03 -1.79 -22.65
CA VAL A 228 0.06 -0.86 -23.24
C VAL A 228 -0.96 -1.72 -23.98
N GLY A 229 -2.22 -1.68 -23.56
CA GLY A 229 -3.28 -2.52 -24.12
C GLY A 229 -4.28 -2.99 -23.06
N SER A 230 -5.26 -3.78 -23.48
CA SER A 230 -6.24 -4.36 -22.57
C SER A 230 -5.65 -5.54 -21.82
N TRP A 231 -5.75 -5.57 -20.49
CA TRP A 231 -5.28 -6.72 -19.70
C TRP A 231 -6.00 -8.03 -20.05
N ILE A 232 -7.17 -7.97 -20.70
CA ILE A 232 -7.87 -9.14 -21.23
C ILE A 232 -7.05 -9.77 -22.38
N GLU A 233 -6.53 -8.94 -23.28
CA GLU A 233 -5.77 -9.35 -24.46
C GLU A 233 -4.37 -9.86 -24.09
N PHE A 234 -3.83 -9.44 -22.93
CA PHE A 234 -2.56 -9.97 -22.42
C PHE A 234 -2.53 -11.50 -22.45
N TRP A 235 -3.64 -12.16 -22.11
CA TRP A 235 -3.71 -13.63 -22.03
C TRP A 235 -3.79 -14.34 -23.39
N ASP A 236 -3.87 -13.60 -24.50
CA ASP A 236 -3.87 -14.19 -25.85
C ASP A 236 -2.60 -14.97 -26.15
N PHE A 237 -1.45 -14.60 -25.58
CA PHE A 237 -0.20 -15.34 -25.81
C PHE A 237 -0.36 -16.80 -25.41
N TRP A 238 -1.05 -17.08 -24.29
CA TRP A 238 -1.28 -18.44 -23.80
C TRP A 238 -2.18 -19.21 -24.75
N LYS A 239 -3.26 -18.61 -25.24
CA LYS A 239 -4.17 -19.25 -26.20
C LYS A 239 -3.50 -19.55 -27.54
N LYS A 240 -2.49 -18.77 -27.93
CA LYS A 240 -1.79 -18.87 -29.23
C LYS A 240 -0.53 -19.73 -29.17
N ILE A 241 -0.29 -20.49 -28.08
CA ILE A 241 0.86 -21.41 -28.02
C ILE A 241 0.65 -22.55 -29.04
N PRO A 242 1.60 -22.79 -29.97
CA PRO A 242 1.40 -23.70 -31.12
C PRO A 242 1.02 -25.15 -30.79
N ILE A 243 1.31 -25.63 -29.57
CA ILE A 243 1.01 -27.02 -29.18
C ILE A 243 -0.50 -27.27 -28.98
N TRP A 244 -1.29 -26.22 -28.74
CA TRP A 244 -2.74 -26.33 -28.51
C TRP A 244 -3.58 -25.26 -29.22
N SER A 245 -2.98 -24.44 -30.09
CA SER A 245 -3.65 -23.37 -30.83
C SER A 245 -4.58 -23.88 -31.91
#